data_AF-A0AA39C8P3-F1
#
_entry.id   AF-A0AA39C8P3-F1
#
_cell.length_a   1.000
_cell.length_b   1.000
_cell.length_c   1.000
_cell.angle_alpha   90.00
_cell.angle_beta   90.00
_cell.angle_gamma   90.00
#
_symmetry.space_group_name_H-M   'P 1'
#
loop_
_entity.id
_entity.type
_entity.pdbx_description
1 polymer ?
#
loop_
_entity_poly.entity_id
_entity_poly.type
_entity_poly.pdbx_seq_one_letter_code
_entity_poly.pdbx_strand_id
1 'polypeptide(L)'
;MALVKVFIATLLVCFLTLENVTGRNYNPDEFHGEWYVTHLLSPKDKPIRPAVPACMKIDVTEGQSSTYNILMSANIKSRNMKFDLTANLKRTALTIFPIRGLRNPGSYDIIEHNKDEIVVRNKRGLPYVILNRQSNGNSGDLYLKYKHIARKNRWIDNVVDQTHC
;
A
#
# COMPACT_ATOMS: atom_id res chain seq x y z
N MET A 1 33.46 -7.74 28.20
CA MET A 1 33.48 -7.80 26.72
C MET A 1 32.45 -8.75 26.09
N ALA A 2 31.95 -9.80 26.78
CA ALA A 2 30.94 -10.71 26.21
C ALA A 2 29.54 -10.07 26.05
N LEU A 3 29.11 -9.22 26.99
CA LEU A 3 27.78 -8.58 26.98
C LEU A 3 27.53 -7.64 25.78
N VAL A 4 28.57 -6.95 25.30
CA VAL A 4 28.45 -6.02 24.15
C VAL A 4 28.23 -6.78 22.83
N LYS A 5 28.85 -7.96 22.69
CA LYS A 5 28.72 -8.78 21.47
C LYS A 5 27.33 -9.40 21.33
N VAL A 6 26.72 -9.80 22.44
CA VAL A 6 25.34 -10.32 22.44
C VAL A 6 24.35 -9.22 22.06
N PHE A 7 24.50 -8.01 22.61
CA PHE A 7 23.60 -6.89 22.30
C PHE A 7 23.64 -6.49 20.82
N ILE A 8 24.84 -6.46 20.21
CA ILE A 8 25.01 -6.14 18.78
C ILE A 8 24.41 -7.25 17.90
N ALA A 9 24.60 -8.53 18.25
CA ALA A 9 24.02 -9.63 17.48
C ALA A 9 22.48 -9.61 17.52
N THR A 10 21.89 -9.35 18.69
CA THR A 10 20.42 -9.26 18.82
C THR A 10 19.85 -8.04 18.07
N LEU A 11 20.55 -6.90 18.08
CA LEU A 11 20.19 -5.73 17.27
C LEU A 11 20.29 -6.02 15.76
N LEU A 12 21.38 -6.66 15.31
CA LEU A 12 21.57 -7.02 13.90
C LEU A 12 20.47 -7.97 13.39
N VAL A 13 20.07 -8.95 14.21
CA VAL A 13 18.98 -9.90 13.88
C VAL A 13 17.62 -9.18 13.82
N CYS A 14 17.37 -8.19 14.67
CA CYS A 14 16.17 -7.35 14.58
C CYS A 14 16.15 -6.49 13.30
N PHE A 15 17.30 -5.94 12.87
CA PHE A 15 17.38 -5.19 11.61
C PHE A 15 17.18 -6.09 10.38
N LEU A 16 17.78 -7.28 10.36
CA LEU A 16 17.65 -8.25 9.25
C LEU A 16 16.24 -8.84 9.12
N THR A 17 15.46 -8.88 10.20
CA THR A 17 14.07 -9.38 10.16
C THR A 17 13.07 -8.29 9.73
N LEU A 18 13.36 -7.02 10.00
CA LEU A 18 12.53 -5.88 9.57
C LEU A 18 12.69 -5.53 8.08
N GLU A 19 13.90 -5.64 7.52
CA GLU A 19 14.11 -5.45 6.07
C GLU A 19 13.43 -6.56 5.23
N ASN A 20 13.22 -7.74 5.82
CA ASN A 20 12.63 -8.91 5.13
C ASN A 20 11.10 -8.89 5.02
N VAL A 21 10.43 -7.88 5.59
CA VAL A 21 8.98 -7.71 5.47
C VAL A 21 8.62 -6.76 4.32
N THR A 22 9.52 -5.88 3.89
CA THR A 22 9.24 -4.89 2.84
C THR A 22 9.72 -5.36 1.47
N GLY A 23 8.78 -5.70 0.58
CA GLY A 23 9.02 -5.87 -0.85
C GLY A 23 9.53 -7.24 -1.28
N ARG A 24 9.00 -8.31 -0.68
CA ARG A 24 9.20 -9.66 -1.25
C ARG A 24 8.69 -9.67 -2.69
N ASN A 25 9.55 -10.11 -3.62
CA ASN A 25 9.26 -10.25 -5.06
C ASN A 25 8.83 -8.95 -5.77
N TYR A 26 9.28 -7.79 -5.29
CA TYR A 26 8.99 -6.54 -6.00
C TYR A 26 9.73 -6.49 -7.34
N ASN A 27 8.98 -6.62 -8.44
CA ASN A 27 9.44 -6.31 -9.79
C ASN A 27 8.84 -4.95 -10.26
N PRO A 28 9.66 -3.91 -10.51
CA PRO A 28 9.17 -2.60 -10.98
C PRO A 28 8.44 -2.67 -12.33
N ASP A 29 8.88 -3.56 -13.23
CA ASP A 29 8.28 -3.72 -14.56
C ASP A 29 6.83 -4.24 -14.45
N GLU A 30 6.56 -5.03 -13.42
CA GLU A 30 5.23 -5.56 -13.11
C GLU A 30 4.36 -4.57 -12.33
N PHE A 31 4.89 -3.44 -11.86
CA PHE A 31 4.09 -2.43 -11.16
C PHE A 31 3.28 -1.54 -12.13
N HIS A 32 3.70 -1.45 -13.39
CA HIS A 32 3.01 -0.64 -14.41
C HIS A 32 1.66 -1.24 -14.82
N GLY A 33 0.77 -0.41 -15.35
CA GLY A 33 -0.52 -0.79 -15.90
C GLY A 33 -1.68 -0.52 -14.93
N GLU A 34 -2.79 -1.19 -15.19
CA GLU A 34 -4.05 -1.00 -14.48
C GLU A 34 -4.11 -1.85 -13.20
N TRP A 35 -4.64 -1.24 -12.14
CA TRP A 35 -4.85 -1.83 -10.84
C TRP A 35 -6.21 -1.41 -10.27
N TYR A 36 -6.84 -2.28 -9.50
CA TYR A 36 -8.12 -2.04 -8.86
C TYR A 36 -7.99 -2.20 -7.37
N VAL A 37 -8.48 -1.22 -6.61
CA VAL A 37 -8.58 -1.32 -5.14
C VAL A 37 -9.67 -2.33 -4.80
N THR A 38 -9.27 -3.53 -4.38
CA THR A 38 -10.20 -4.58 -3.99
C THR A 38 -10.51 -4.57 -2.49
N HIS A 39 -9.53 -4.21 -1.66
CA HIS A 39 -9.71 -4.18 -0.20
C HIS A 39 -8.96 -3.00 0.44
N LEU A 40 -9.58 -2.45 1.49
CA LEU A 40 -9.01 -1.41 2.34
C LEU A 40 -9.03 -1.86 3.80
N LEU A 41 -7.88 -1.83 4.45
CA LEU A 41 -7.76 -2.11 5.88
C LEU A 41 -7.48 -0.81 6.64
N SER A 42 -8.47 -0.33 7.39
CA SER A 42 -8.36 0.85 8.25
C SER A 42 -8.77 0.56 9.70
N PRO A 43 -8.16 1.25 10.69
CA PRO A 43 -8.58 1.18 12.08
C PRO A 43 -9.93 1.87 12.27
N LYS A 44 -10.78 1.33 13.15
CA LYS A 44 -12.10 1.86 13.51
C LYS A 44 -12.09 3.32 13.97
N ASP A 45 -11.06 3.73 14.71
CA ASP A 45 -10.98 5.07 15.31
C ASP A 45 -10.39 6.13 14.37
N LYS A 46 -9.81 5.69 13.23
CA LYS A 46 -9.49 6.57 12.10
C LYS A 46 -10.20 6.03 10.86
N PRO A 47 -11.55 6.04 10.85
CA PRO A 47 -12.28 5.58 9.69
C PRO A 47 -11.87 6.49 8.54
N ILE A 48 -11.40 5.88 7.46
CA ILE A 48 -11.05 6.64 6.26
C ILE A 48 -12.37 7.21 5.77
N ARG A 49 -12.57 8.52 5.97
CA ARG A 49 -13.50 9.26 5.11
C ARG A 49 -13.01 8.96 3.70
N PRO A 50 -13.80 8.32 2.82
CA PRO A 50 -13.31 7.55 1.69
C PRO A 50 -12.62 8.49 0.70
N ALA A 51 -11.33 8.77 0.96
CA ALA A 51 -10.45 9.44 0.01
C ALA A 51 -10.09 8.45 -1.11
N VAL A 52 -10.10 7.15 -0.78
CA VAL A 52 -10.00 6.03 -1.71
C VAL A 52 -11.25 5.17 -1.47
N PRO A 53 -12.25 5.22 -2.35
CA PRO A 53 -13.36 4.26 -2.32
C PRO A 53 -12.86 2.87 -2.74
N ALA A 54 -13.52 1.82 -2.24
CA ALA A 54 -13.45 0.50 -2.88
C ALA A 54 -13.79 0.66 -4.38
N CYS A 55 -13.18 -0.14 -5.26
CA CYS A 55 -13.38 -0.07 -6.72
C CYS A 55 -12.76 1.11 -7.43
N MET A 56 -11.89 1.83 -6.75
CA MET A 56 -11.04 2.81 -7.42
C MET A 56 -10.09 2.07 -8.37
N LYS A 57 -10.08 2.51 -9.62
CA LYS A 57 -9.12 2.10 -10.64
C LYS A 57 -7.90 3.01 -10.55
N ILE A 58 -6.71 2.44 -10.63
CA ILE A 58 -5.42 3.10 -10.53
C ILE A 58 -4.62 2.70 -11.77
N ASP A 59 -4.43 3.64 -12.69
CA ASP A 59 -3.57 3.45 -13.86
C ASP A 59 -2.18 3.99 -13.56
N VAL A 60 -1.17 3.13 -13.64
CA VAL A 60 0.23 3.46 -13.35
C VAL A 60 1.03 3.44 -14.65
N THR A 61 1.59 4.57 -15.06
CA THR A 61 2.45 4.67 -16.24
C THR A 61 3.84 5.16 -15.85
N GLU A 62 4.87 4.72 -16.56
CA GLU A 62 6.23 5.25 -16.35
C GLU A 62 6.28 6.74 -16.69
N GLY A 63 6.87 7.51 -15.79
CA GLY A 63 7.18 8.94 -15.97
C GLY A 63 8.65 9.15 -16.32
N GLN A 64 9.10 10.40 -16.26
CA GLN A 64 10.51 10.72 -16.48
C GLN A 64 11.34 10.42 -15.22
N SER A 65 12.59 9.98 -15.38
CA SER A 65 13.58 9.90 -14.28
C SER A 65 13.11 9.07 -13.06
N SER A 66 12.63 7.85 -13.29
CA SER A 66 12.17 6.92 -12.23
C SER A 66 10.95 7.42 -11.43
N THR A 67 10.16 8.31 -12.03
CA THR A 67 8.83 8.66 -11.54
C THR A 67 7.77 7.82 -12.22
N TYR A 68 6.60 7.74 -11.58
CA TYR A 68 5.40 7.08 -12.08
C TYR A 68 4.30 8.12 -12.10
N ASN A 69 3.55 8.19 -13.19
CA ASN A 69 2.29 8.91 -13.22
C ASN A 69 1.19 7.94 -12.80
N ILE A 70 0.36 8.36 -11.86
CA ILE A 70 -0.69 7.55 -11.25
C ILE A 70 -2.01 8.28 -11.47
N LEU A 71 -2.87 7.74 -12.31
CA LEU A 71 -4.22 8.23 -12.50
C LEU A 71 -5.19 7.37 -11.68
N MET A 72 -5.74 7.94 -10.61
CA MET A 72 -6.79 7.29 -9.82
C MET A 72 -8.15 7.73 -10.32
N SER A 73 -9.07 6.79 -10.54
CA SER A 73 -10.43 7.07 -11.00
C SER A 73 -11.45 6.23 -10.23
N ALA A 74 -12.55 6.87 -9.82
CA ALA A 74 -13.64 6.19 -9.12
C ALA A 74 -14.98 6.88 -9.41
N ASN A 75 -16.06 6.10 -9.35
CA ASN A 75 -17.41 6.61 -9.45
C ASN A 75 -18.03 6.68 -8.04
N ILE A 76 -18.18 7.90 -7.51
CA ILE A 76 -18.74 8.14 -6.17
C ILE A 76 -20.05 8.90 -6.33
N LYS A 77 -21.17 8.29 -5.94
CA LYS A 77 -22.51 8.89 -5.99
C LYS A 77 -22.85 9.50 -7.37
N SER A 78 -22.61 8.73 -8.43
CA SER A 78 -22.83 9.13 -9.83
C SER A 78 -21.93 10.26 -10.32
N ARG A 79 -20.84 10.57 -9.61
CA ARG A 79 -19.78 11.49 -10.07
C ARG A 79 -18.51 10.70 -10.36
N ASN A 80 -18.03 10.81 -11.59
CA ASN A 80 -16.71 10.33 -11.96
C ASN A 80 -15.65 11.29 -11.41
N MET A 81 -14.91 10.82 -10.40
CA MET A 81 -13.78 11.53 -9.82
C MET A 81 -12.49 10.98 -10.44
N LYS A 82 -11.57 11.88 -10.82
CA LYS A 82 -10.24 11.56 -11.30
C LYS A 82 -9.20 12.36 -10.52
N PHE A 83 -8.12 11.71 -10.14
CA PHE A 83 -6.99 12.31 -9.45
C PHE A 83 -5.72 11.93 -10.19
N ASP A 84 -5.00 12.93 -10.68
CA ASP A 84 -3.72 12.75 -11.35
C ASP A 84 -2.58 12.98 -10.34
N LEU A 85 -1.79 11.96 -10.07
CA LEU A 85 -0.75 11.97 -9.05
C LEU A 85 0.58 11.60 -9.68
N THR A 86 1.66 12.17 -9.15
CA THR A 86 3.01 11.72 -9.49
C THR A 86 3.57 10.98 -8.29
N ALA A 87 4.18 9.83 -8.52
CA ALA A 87 4.90 9.10 -7.49
C ALA A 87 6.37 8.91 -7.89
N ASN A 88 7.23 8.83 -6.88
CA ASN A 88 8.59 8.35 -7.06
C ASN A 88 8.73 7.04 -6.28
N LEU A 89 9.22 6.02 -6.96
CA LEU A 89 9.41 4.70 -6.39
C LEU A 89 10.91 4.45 -6.24
N LYS A 90 11.36 4.44 -4.99
CA LYS A 90 12.75 4.13 -4.67
C LYS A 90 12.79 2.78 -3.97
N ARG A 91 13.27 1.76 -4.68
CA ARG A 91 13.21 0.35 -4.26
C ARG A 91 11.76 -0.08 -4.05
N THR A 92 11.30 -0.17 -2.80
CA THR A 92 9.97 -0.63 -2.40
C THR A 92 9.13 0.47 -1.74
N ALA A 93 9.72 1.67 -1.57
CA ALA A 93 9.07 2.82 -0.99
C ALA A 93 8.47 3.71 -2.10
N LEU A 94 7.14 3.74 -2.16
CA LEU A 94 6.36 4.58 -3.05
C LEU A 94 6.05 5.91 -2.36
N THR A 95 6.67 6.99 -2.82
CA THR A 95 6.32 8.34 -2.37
C THR A 95 5.37 8.96 -3.37
N ILE A 96 4.09 9.06 -3.01
CA ILE A 96 3.07 9.71 -3.83
C ILE A 96 3.08 11.19 -3.48
N PHE A 97 3.46 12.02 -4.46
CA PHE A 97 3.40 13.45 -4.35
C PHE A 97 1.96 13.93 -4.54
N PRO A 98 1.52 14.91 -3.74
CA PRO A 98 0.18 15.43 -3.85
C PRO A 98 0.00 16.22 -5.15
N ILE A 99 -1.23 16.24 -5.67
CA ILE A 99 -1.69 17.29 -6.59
C ILE A 99 -1.43 18.65 -5.94
N ARG A 100 -1.04 19.65 -6.75
CA ARG A 100 -0.90 21.06 -6.32
C ARG A 100 -2.01 21.44 -5.33
N GLY A 101 -1.64 21.71 -4.07
CA GLY A 101 -2.57 22.16 -3.00
C GLY A 101 -2.65 21.28 -1.76
N LEU A 102 -2.21 20.02 -1.80
CA LEU A 102 -2.10 19.17 -0.60
C LEU A 102 -0.70 19.30 0.02
N ARG A 103 -0.63 19.67 1.32
CA ARG A 103 0.63 20.12 1.96
C ARG A 103 1.69 19.04 2.17
N ASN A 104 1.37 17.75 2.07
CA ASN A 104 2.32 16.68 2.40
C ASN A 104 2.23 15.48 1.44
N PRO A 105 3.35 15.01 0.87
CA PRO A 105 3.38 13.76 0.14
C PRO A 105 3.01 12.59 1.04
N GLY A 106 2.28 11.63 0.47
CA GLY A 106 1.98 10.35 1.10
C GLY A 106 3.14 9.39 0.88
N SER A 107 3.64 8.79 1.96
CA SER A 107 4.68 7.77 1.87
C SER A 107 4.07 6.39 2.08
N TYR A 108 4.27 5.51 1.12
CA TYR A 108 3.73 4.16 1.09
C TYR A 108 4.88 3.15 0.93
N ASP A 109 4.71 1.96 1.48
CA ASP A 109 5.58 0.81 1.25
C ASP A 109 4.82 -0.26 0.48
N ILE A 110 5.45 -0.81 -0.55
CA ILE A 110 5.03 -2.06 -1.18
C ILE A 110 5.55 -3.18 -0.28
N ILE A 111 4.63 -3.93 0.32
CA ILE A 111 4.97 -4.98 1.28
C ILE A 111 5.10 -6.32 0.57
N GLU A 112 4.15 -6.60 -0.33
CA GLU A 112 4.11 -7.83 -1.11
C GLU A 112 3.57 -7.50 -2.50
N HIS A 113 4.20 -8.12 -3.49
CA HIS A 113 3.87 -7.96 -4.89
C HIS A 113 3.96 -9.33 -5.58
N ASN A 114 2.95 -9.64 -6.37
CA ASN A 114 2.97 -10.70 -7.35
C ASN A 114 2.35 -10.16 -8.66
N LYS A 115 2.33 -10.98 -9.71
CA LYS A 115 1.86 -10.56 -11.04
C LYS A 115 0.44 -9.94 -11.04
N ASP A 116 -0.43 -10.44 -10.17
CA ASP A 116 -1.86 -10.10 -10.18
C ASP A 116 -2.28 -9.22 -8.99
N GLU A 117 -1.46 -9.13 -7.95
CA GLU A 117 -1.82 -8.51 -6.67
C GLU A 117 -0.66 -7.74 -6.03
N ILE A 118 -0.98 -6.64 -5.37
CA ILE A 118 -0.03 -5.85 -4.61
C ILE A 118 -0.63 -5.33 -3.32
N VAL A 119 0.16 -5.37 -2.26
CA VAL A 119 -0.21 -4.85 -0.94
C VAL A 119 0.64 -3.65 -0.61
N VAL A 120 -0.03 -2.51 -0.46
CA VAL A 120 0.58 -1.21 -0.21
C VAL A 120 0.19 -0.71 1.18
N ARG A 121 1.15 -0.27 1.99
CA ARG A 121 0.92 0.29 3.34
C ARG A 121 1.31 1.75 3.42
N ASN A 122 0.44 2.57 3.98
CA ASN A 122 0.79 3.94 4.34
C ASN A 122 1.69 3.99 5.60
N LYS A 123 2.87 4.61 5.51
CA LYS A 123 3.85 4.77 6.61
C LYS A 123 3.34 5.62 7.77
N ARG A 124 2.40 6.53 7.54
CA ARG A 124 1.84 7.43 8.57
C ARG A 124 0.77 6.76 9.45
N GLY A 125 0.66 5.43 9.38
CA GLY A 125 -0.23 4.65 10.23
C GLY A 125 -1.62 4.50 9.64
N LEU A 126 -1.69 3.72 8.55
CA LEU A 126 -2.88 3.13 7.91
C LEU A 126 -3.57 4.04 6.90
N PRO A 127 -4.15 3.51 5.80
CA PRO A 127 -4.50 2.10 5.50
C PRO A 127 -3.41 1.18 4.91
N TYR A 128 -3.72 -0.12 4.93
CA TYR A 128 -3.27 -1.03 3.88
C TYR A 128 -4.29 -1.01 2.73
N VAL A 129 -3.77 -0.96 1.52
CA VAL A 129 -4.54 -1.04 0.29
C VAL A 129 -4.09 -2.31 -0.42
N ILE A 130 -5.05 -3.16 -0.76
CA ILE A 130 -4.79 -4.34 -1.60
C ILE A 130 -5.31 -3.99 -2.98
N LEU A 131 -4.42 -4.09 -3.97
CA LEU A 131 -4.77 -3.89 -5.37
C LEU A 131 -4.70 -5.22 -6.11
N ASN A 132 -5.56 -5.37 -7.10
CA ASN A 132 -5.58 -6.51 -8.01
C ASN A 132 -5.61 -6.02 -9.47
N ARG A 133 -5.06 -6.79 -10.41
CA ARG A 133 -5.15 -6.51 -11.85
C ARG A 133 -6.57 -6.56 -12.39
N GLN A 134 -7.46 -7.29 -11.73
CA GLN A 134 -8.86 -7.44 -12.11
C GLN A 134 -9.76 -6.79 -11.06
N SER A 135 -10.80 -6.08 -11.53
CA SER A 135 -11.79 -5.42 -10.65
C SER A 135 -12.57 -6.40 -9.78
N ASN A 136 -12.73 -7.65 -10.23
CA ASN A 136 -13.36 -8.76 -9.53
C ASN A 136 -12.34 -9.80 -9.02
N GLY A 137 -11.05 -9.45 -8.97
CA GLY A 137 -10.01 -10.36 -8.55
C GLY A 137 -10.20 -10.83 -7.10
N ASN A 138 -9.98 -12.13 -6.87
CA ASN A 138 -10.11 -12.72 -5.54
C ASN A 138 -8.87 -12.48 -4.69
N SER A 139 -8.85 -11.35 -3.98
CA SER A 139 -7.80 -11.03 -3.00
C SER A 139 -8.16 -11.40 -1.56
N GLY A 140 -9.11 -12.33 -1.36
CA GLY A 140 -9.61 -12.71 -0.03
C GLY A 140 -8.51 -13.29 0.87
N ASP A 141 -7.61 -14.10 0.31
CA ASP A 141 -6.52 -14.71 1.08
C ASP A 141 -5.49 -13.67 1.54
N LEU A 142 -5.08 -12.76 0.65
CA LEU A 142 -4.22 -11.62 1.03
C LEU A 142 -4.91 -10.72 2.05
N TYR A 143 -6.20 -10.44 1.87
CA TYR A 143 -6.98 -9.67 2.84
C TYR A 143 -6.96 -10.31 4.22
N LEU A 144 -7.26 -11.60 4.34
CA LEU A 144 -7.25 -12.31 5.62
C LEU A 144 -5.85 -12.35 6.25
N LYS A 145 -4.82 -12.61 5.44
CA LYS A 145 -3.41 -12.59 5.86
C LYS A 145 -3.02 -11.23 6.44
N TYR A 146 -3.26 -10.14 5.70
CA TYR A 146 -2.86 -8.80 6.12
C TYR A 146 -3.73 -8.22 7.24
N LYS A 147 -5.01 -8.60 7.29
CA LYS A 147 -5.89 -8.35 8.45
C LYS A 147 -5.33 -8.99 9.71
N HIS A 148 -4.88 -10.24 9.63
CA HIS A 148 -4.26 -10.93 10.77
C HIS A 148 -2.95 -10.26 11.20
N ILE A 149 -2.04 -9.96 10.25
CA ILE A 149 -0.77 -9.29 10.54
C ILE A 149 -1.00 -7.92 11.19
N ALA A 150 -1.91 -7.12 10.64
CA ALA A 150 -2.17 -5.78 11.14
C ALA A 150 -2.81 -5.79 12.54
N ARG A 151 -3.69 -6.76 12.83
CA ARG A 151 -4.21 -6.98 14.19
C ARG A 151 -3.12 -7.43 15.16
N LYS A 152 -2.29 -8.41 14.77
CA LYS A 152 -1.20 -8.95 15.61
C LYS A 152 -0.22 -7.86 16.05
N ASN A 153 0.11 -6.95 15.15
CA ASN A 153 1.02 -5.83 15.44
C ASN A 153 0.32 -4.63 16.12
N ARG A 154 -0.96 -4.76 16.53
CA ARG A 154 -1.79 -3.69 17.09
C ARG A 154 -1.79 -2.42 16.24
N TRP A 155 -1.68 -2.59 14.93
CA TRP A 155 -1.80 -1.46 13.99
C TRP A 155 -3.27 -1.11 13.80
N ILE A 156 -4.16 -2.10 13.82
CA ILE A 156 -5.61 -1.90 13.76
C ILE A 156 -6.29 -2.62 14.91
N ASP A 157 -7.08 -1.89 15.70
CA ASP A 157 -7.86 -2.47 16.81
C ASP A 157 -9.15 -3.12 16.30
N ASN A 158 -9.75 -2.54 15.27
CA ASN A 158 -10.93 -3.06 14.58
C ASN A 158 -10.85 -2.68 13.11
N VAL A 159 -11.09 -3.64 12.23
CA VAL A 159 -11.01 -3.46 10.77
C VAL A 159 -12.40 -3.08 10.29
N VAL A 160 -12.53 -1.92 9.66
CA VAL A 160 -13.71 -1.65 8.83
C VAL A 160 -13.48 -2.38 7.51
N ASP A 161 -14.29 -3.39 7.26
CA ASP A 161 -14.28 -4.11 6.01
C ASP A 161 -14.96 -3.25 4.94
N GLN A 162 -14.19 -2.85 3.92
CA GLN A 162 -14.72 -2.24 2.70
C GLN A 162 -14.35 -3.16 1.55
N THR A 163 -14.98 -4.33 1.56
CA THR A 163 -14.95 -5.30 0.48
C THR A 163 -16.06 -4.98 -0.52
N HIS A 164 -15.76 -5.26 -1.78
CA HIS A 164 -16.67 -5.30 -2.92
C HIS A 164 -16.76 -4.05 -3.79
N CYS A 165 -16.41 -4.31 -5.04
CA CYS A 165 -17.19 -3.96 -6.22
C CYS A 165 -18.23 -5.05 -6.41
#